data_AF-A0AAV3P4G0-F1
#
_entry.id   AF-A0AAV3P4G0-F1
#
_cell.length_a   1.000
_cell.length_b   1.000
_cell.length_c   1.000
_cell.angle_alpha   90.00
_cell.angle_beta   90.00
_cell.angle_gamma   90.00
#
_symmetry.space_group_name_H-M   'P 1'
#
loop_
_entity.id
_entity.type
_entity.pdbx_description
1 polymer ?
#
loop_
_entity_poly.entity_id
_entity_poly.type
_entity_poly.pdbx_seq_one_letter_code
_entity_poly.pdbx_strand_id
1 'polypeptide(L)'
;MREVQDQGKYIGLPSYIGRSKKEVFGYLLTKVDEHIKRWKGKLLSQARMSSDKERGIHWKSWSYQCEEKFEGGLGFKDLGCMNLALLAKQGWRVTTKQASLLAKLLKRRYYRRSTFLHAKLRSNPSFGWRSLLEGWRILCAGVR
;
A
#
# COMPACT_ATOMS: atom_id res chain seq x y z
N MET A 1 -10.88 8.37 -32.49
CA MET A 1 -10.39 8.30 -31.10
C MET A 1 -11.20 7.21 -30.41
N ARG A 2 -10.60 6.07 -30.02
CA ARG A 2 -11.35 4.93 -29.48
C ARG A 2 -11.40 5.02 -27.95
N GLU A 3 -12.62 5.01 -27.43
CA GLU A 3 -12.97 4.92 -26.02
C GLU A 3 -12.29 3.71 -25.37
N VAL A 4 -11.54 3.94 -24.28
CA VAL A 4 -11.06 2.85 -23.44
C VAL A 4 -12.14 2.59 -22.40
N GLN A 5 -12.89 1.51 -22.63
CA GLN A 5 -13.93 0.97 -21.75
C GLN A 5 -13.46 0.86 -20.30
N ASP A 6 -14.30 1.33 -19.38
CA ASP A 6 -14.13 1.19 -17.93
C ASP A 6 -14.09 -0.30 -17.55
N GLN A 7 -12.90 -0.84 -17.29
CA GLN A 7 -12.67 -2.26 -16.97
C GLN A 7 -12.93 -2.60 -15.49
N GLY A 8 -13.61 -1.71 -14.75
CA GLY A 8 -14.02 -1.93 -13.37
C GLY A 8 -12.91 -1.75 -12.33
N LYS A 9 -13.33 -1.50 -11.08
CA LYS A 9 -12.43 -1.36 -9.93
C LYS A 9 -12.38 -2.67 -9.15
N TYR A 10 -11.20 -3.26 -9.03
CA TYR A 10 -10.97 -4.35 -8.09
C TYR A 10 -10.44 -3.77 -6.78
N ILE A 11 -11.11 -4.04 -5.66
CA ILE A 11 -10.71 -3.56 -4.31
C ILE A 11 -10.42 -2.05 -4.23
N GLY A 12 -11.11 -1.25 -5.05
CA GLY A 12 -10.93 0.20 -5.11
C GLY A 12 -9.72 0.66 -5.95
N LEU A 13 -9.04 -0.25 -6.63
CA LEU A 13 -7.94 0.00 -7.57
C LEU A 13 -8.38 -0.33 -9.02
N PRO A 14 -7.91 0.40 -10.03
CA PRO A 14 -8.24 0.11 -11.43
C PRO A 14 -7.71 -1.28 -11.78
N SER A 15 -8.56 -2.12 -12.36
CA SER A 15 -8.21 -3.48 -12.78
C SER A 15 -7.13 -3.50 -13.87
N TYR A 16 -7.06 -2.42 -14.67
CA TYR A 16 -6.07 -2.24 -15.72
C TYR A 16 -5.16 -1.03 -15.42
N ILE A 17 -3.85 -1.29 -15.37
CA ILE A 17 -2.82 -0.26 -15.22
C ILE A 17 -2.21 -0.06 -16.61
N GLY A 18 -2.68 1.00 -17.31
CA GLY A 18 -2.15 1.39 -18.61
C GLY A 18 -0.74 1.98 -18.55
N ARG A 19 -0.29 2.60 -19.65
CA ARG A 19 1.07 3.17 -19.76
C ARG A 19 1.34 4.33 -18.80
N SER A 20 0.30 5.12 -18.47
CA SER A 20 0.42 6.28 -17.58
C SER A 20 -0.12 5.98 -16.18
N LYS A 21 0.79 5.75 -15.22
CA LYS A 21 0.41 5.59 -13.79
C LYS A 21 -0.26 6.84 -13.23
N LYS A 22 0.08 8.03 -13.73
CA LYS A 22 -0.49 9.31 -13.26
C LYS A 22 -1.97 9.42 -13.59
N GLU A 23 -2.38 9.01 -14.78
CA GLU A 23 -3.79 9.00 -15.18
C GLU A 23 -4.58 7.94 -14.41
N VAL A 24 -4.01 6.73 -14.30
CA VAL A 24 -4.64 5.61 -13.60
C VAL A 24 -4.88 5.91 -12.12
N PHE A 25 -3.92 6.52 -11.43
CA PHE A 25 -4.01 6.84 -9.99
C PHE A 25 -4.43 8.28 -9.71
N GLY A 26 -4.78 9.07 -10.74
CA GLY A 26 -5.22 10.45 -10.57
C GLY A 26 -6.40 10.59 -9.61
N TYR A 27 -7.33 9.62 -9.63
CA TYR A 27 -8.47 9.59 -8.71
C TYR A 27 -8.09 9.39 -7.24
N LEU A 28 -6.94 8.77 -6.95
CA LEU A 28 -6.43 8.67 -5.57
C LEU A 28 -5.87 10.02 -5.13
N LEU A 29 -5.14 10.69 -6.02
CA LEU A 29 -4.60 12.02 -5.75
C LEU A 29 -5.72 13.04 -5.51
N THR A 30 -6.80 13.00 -6.30
CA THR A 30 -7.95 13.88 -6.08
C THR A 30 -8.65 13.58 -4.75
N LYS A 31 -8.85 12.31 -4.39
CA LYS A 31 -9.44 11.95 -3.09
C LYS A 31 -8.57 12.38 -1.90
N VAL A 32 -7.26 12.24 -2.01
CA VAL A 32 -6.31 12.69 -0.98
C VAL A 32 -6.39 14.20 -0.84
N ASP A 33 -6.41 14.94 -1.95
CA ASP A 33 -6.52 16.40 -1.97
C ASP A 33 -7.86 16.89 -1.39
N GLU A 34 -8.99 16.25 -1.74
CA GLU A 34 -10.30 16.52 -1.14
C GLU A 34 -10.30 16.27 0.37
N HIS A 35 -9.64 15.21 0.83
CA HIS A 35 -9.54 14.91 2.26
C HIS A 35 -8.73 15.98 3.00
N ILE A 36 -7.60 16.41 2.43
CA ILE A 36 -6.75 17.47 2.97
C ILE A 36 -7.51 18.81 3.01
N LYS A 37 -8.26 19.14 1.96
CA LYS A 37 -9.12 20.35 1.90
C LYS A 37 -10.18 20.34 2.99
N ARG A 38 -10.82 19.19 3.26
CA ARG A 38 -11.80 19.06 4.36
C ARG A 38 -11.17 19.29 5.74
N TRP A 39 -9.89 18.98 5.91
CA TRP A 39 -9.17 19.23 7.16
C TRP A 39 -8.78 20.69 7.34
N LYS A 40 -8.39 21.39 6.26
CA LYS A 40 -8.17 22.84 6.30
C LYS A 40 -9.38 23.59 6.86
N GLY A 41 -10.61 23.16 6.51
CA GLY A 41 -11.84 23.79 6.99
C GLY A 41 -12.27 23.43 8.42
N LYS A 42 -11.63 22.42 9.07
CA LYS A 42 -12.07 21.91 10.39
C LYS A 42 -11.02 21.99 11.50
N LEU A 43 -9.73 21.98 11.17
CA LEU A 43 -8.65 21.74 12.14
C LEU A 43 -7.57 22.85 12.17
N LEU A 44 -7.62 23.82 11.26
CA LEU A 44 -6.68 24.93 11.25
C LEU A 44 -7.41 26.19 11.76
N SER A 45 -7.04 26.66 12.95
CA SER A 45 -7.53 27.93 13.48
C SER A 45 -7.25 29.06 12.46
N GLN A 46 -8.24 29.91 12.20
CA GLN A 46 -8.16 31.08 11.31
C GLN A 46 -6.92 31.96 11.58
N ALA A 47 -6.37 31.96 12.79
CA ALA A 47 -5.13 32.66 13.14
C ALA A 47 -3.88 32.24 12.35
N ARG A 48 -3.87 31.05 11.73
CA ARG A 48 -2.77 30.62 10.82
C ARG A 48 -3.03 30.98 9.36
N MET A 49 -4.20 31.54 9.06
CA MET A 49 -4.61 32.01 7.75
C MET A 49 -4.72 33.53 7.76
N SER A 50 -3.59 34.21 7.90
CA SER A 50 -3.48 35.54 7.29
C SER A 50 -3.50 35.33 5.78
N SER A 51 -4.62 35.72 5.18
CA SER A 51 -4.89 36.02 3.77
C SER A 51 -3.66 36.37 2.93
N ASP A 52 -2.88 35.37 2.49
CA ASP A 52 -1.90 35.61 1.44
C ASP A 52 -1.63 34.35 0.63
N LYS A 53 -1.51 34.54 -0.67
CA LYS A 53 -1.39 33.51 -1.71
C LYS A 53 -0.10 32.66 -1.63
N GLU A 54 0.66 32.71 -0.53
CA GLU A 54 2.05 32.23 -0.49
C GLU A 54 2.42 31.27 0.65
N ARG A 55 1.62 31.11 1.71
CA ARG A 55 1.98 30.18 2.80
C ARG A 55 1.27 28.83 2.67
N GLY A 56 1.94 27.89 1.99
CA GLY A 56 1.52 26.48 1.91
C GLY A 56 1.49 25.78 3.26
N ILE A 57 0.83 24.61 3.34
CA ILE A 57 0.86 23.79 4.57
C ILE A 57 2.30 23.35 4.83
N HIS A 58 2.83 23.68 6.00
CA HIS A 58 4.08 23.10 6.50
C HIS A 58 3.81 21.67 6.97
N TRP A 59 4.07 20.71 6.10
CA TRP A 59 3.92 19.30 6.41
C TRP A 59 4.98 18.85 7.43
N LYS A 60 4.54 18.20 8.51
CA LYS A 60 5.41 17.41 9.40
C LYS A 60 5.74 16.05 8.75
N SER A 61 6.66 15.29 9.34
CA SER A 61 7.06 13.97 8.83
C SER A 61 5.84 13.06 8.61
N TRP A 62 5.93 12.14 7.63
CA TRP A 62 4.85 11.20 7.34
C TRP A 62 4.47 10.34 8.56
N SER A 63 5.46 9.98 9.39
CA SER A 63 5.24 9.26 10.65
C SER A 63 4.32 10.03 11.59
N TYR A 64 4.59 11.32 11.82
CA TYR A 64 3.76 12.19 12.64
C TYR A 64 2.36 12.39 12.04
N GLN A 65 2.24 12.43 10.71
CA GLN A 65 0.93 12.51 10.07
C GLN A 65 0.10 11.23 10.27
N CYS A 66 0.74 10.08 10.48
CA CYS A 66 0.05 8.81 10.74
C CYS A 66 -0.39 8.64 12.20
N GLU A 67 0.12 9.47 13.12
CA GLU A 67 -0.32 9.46 14.53
C GLU A 67 -1.80 9.82 14.66
N GLU A 68 -2.41 9.39 15.76
CA GLU A 68 -3.82 9.62 16.00
C GLU A 68 -4.16 11.10 16.13
N LYS A 69 -5.41 11.46 15.82
CA LYS A 69 -5.87 12.86 15.92
C LYS A 69 -5.81 13.40 17.35
N PHE A 70 -5.96 12.51 18.34
CA PHE A 70 -5.85 12.86 19.75
C PHE A 70 -4.43 13.28 20.13
N GLU A 71 -3.42 12.64 19.54
CA GLU A 71 -1.99 12.95 19.76
C GLU A 71 -1.51 14.15 18.92
N GLY A 72 -2.40 14.79 18.15
CA GLY A 72 -2.08 15.92 17.29
C GLY A 72 -1.53 15.53 15.92
N GLY A 73 -1.59 14.24 15.57
CA GLY A 73 -1.40 13.72 14.22
C GLY A 73 -2.63 13.90 13.33
N LEU A 74 -2.55 13.42 12.08
CA LEU A 74 -3.66 13.53 11.13
C LEU A 74 -4.54 12.27 11.07
N GLY A 75 -4.13 11.19 11.73
CA GLY A 75 -4.79 9.89 11.73
C GLY A 75 -4.69 9.17 10.38
N PHE A 76 -3.67 9.46 9.58
CA PHE A 76 -3.41 8.67 8.38
C PHE A 76 -2.98 7.25 8.75
N LYS A 77 -3.40 6.26 7.96
CA LYS A 77 -2.88 4.91 8.14
C LYS A 77 -1.48 4.84 7.56
N ASP A 78 -0.57 4.21 8.30
CA ASP A 78 0.77 3.91 7.79
C ASP A 78 0.66 2.97 6.58
N LEU A 79 0.96 3.52 5.40
CA LEU A 79 0.95 2.80 4.13
C LEU A 79 2.00 1.68 4.10
N GLY A 80 3.13 1.85 4.79
CA GLY A 80 4.15 0.83 4.97
C GLY A 80 3.57 -0.37 5.71
N CYS A 81 2.97 -0.15 6.89
CA CYS A 81 2.31 -1.20 7.67
C CYS A 81 1.15 -1.85 6.89
N MET A 82 0.33 -1.07 6.19
CA MET A 82 -0.76 -1.62 5.37
C MET A 82 -0.24 -2.49 4.22
N ASN A 83 0.79 -2.03 3.49
CA ASN A 83 1.38 -2.81 2.40
C ASN A 83 1.99 -4.11 2.92
N LEU A 84 2.65 -4.04 4.07
CA LEU A 84 3.24 -5.18 4.75
C LEU A 84 2.18 -6.20 5.18
N ALA A 85 1.06 -5.74 5.74
CA ALA A 85 -0.10 -6.58 6.06
C ALA A 85 -0.72 -7.22 4.80
N LEU A 86 -0.79 -6.48 3.68
CA LEU A 86 -1.26 -7.04 2.41
C LEU A 86 -0.31 -8.12 1.87
N LEU A 87 1.00 -7.91 1.96
CA LEU A 87 2.02 -8.90 1.59
C LEU A 87 1.91 -10.16 2.47
N ALA A 88 1.73 -9.99 3.77
CA ALA A 88 1.47 -11.09 4.71
C ALA A 88 0.22 -11.88 4.32
N LYS A 89 -0.88 -11.19 3.98
CA LYS A 89 -2.12 -11.80 3.49
C LYS A 89 -1.91 -12.59 2.19
N GLN A 90 -1.09 -12.10 1.27
CA GLN A 90 -0.74 -12.85 0.05
C GLN A 90 0.13 -14.06 0.36
N GLY A 91 1.10 -13.94 1.28
CA GLY A 91 1.91 -15.08 1.75
C GLY A 91 1.05 -16.18 2.38
N TRP A 92 0.05 -15.82 3.18
CA TRP A 92 -0.93 -16.75 3.73
C TRP A 92 -1.73 -17.48 2.65
N ARG A 93 -2.16 -16.78 1.60
CA ARG A 93 -2.85 -17.37 0.45
C ARG A 93 -1.98 -18.38 -0.30
N VAL A 94 -0.69 -18.12 -0.44
CA VAL A 94 0.26 -19.06 -1.07
C VAL A 94 0.35 -20.37 -0.27
N THR A 95 0.29 -20.30 1.06
CA THR A 95 0.37 -21.47 1.94
C THR A 95 -0.94 -22.27 1.98
N THR A 96 -2.09 -21.59 2.01
CA THR A 96 -3.42 -22.21 2.07
C THR A 96 -3.92 -22.72 0.71
N LYS A 97 -3.63 -22.00 -0.38
CA LYS A 97 -4.06 -22.35 -1.75
C LYS A 97 -2.90 -22.91 -2.58
N GLN A 98 -2.33 -24.02 -2.12
CA GLN A 98 -1.19 -24.67 -2.78
C GLN A 98 -1.49 -25.14 -4.22
N ALA A 99 -2.77 -25.37 -4.56
CA ALA A 99 -3.20 -25.75 -5.90
C ALA A 99 -3.14 -24.60 -6.93
N SER A 100 -3.06 -23.34 -6.48
CA SER A 100 -3.02 -22.17 -7.36
C SER A 100 -1.77 -22.17 -8.24
N LEU A 101 -1.90 -21.68 -9.49
CA LEU A 101 -0.78 -21.60 -10.43
C LEU A 101 0.39 -20.78 -9.85
N LEU A 102 0.07 -19.68 -9.17
CA LEU A 102 1.06 -18.83 -8.50
C LEU A 102 1.83 -19.60 -7.42
N ALA A 103 1.14 -20.32 -6.54
CA ALA A 103 1.80 -21.12 -5.49
C ALA A 103 2.69 -22.22 -6.09
N LYS A 104 2.22 -22.92 -7.13
CA LYS A 104 2.99 -23.94 -7.85
C LYS A 104 4.26 -23.35 -8.50
N LEU A 105 4.14 -22.19 -9.14
CA LEU A 105 5.27 -21.50 -9.79
C LEU A 105 6.29 -21.01 -8.76
N LEU A 106 5.83 -20.37 -7.67
CA LEU A 106 6.69 -19.92 -6.58
C LEU A 106 7.42 -21.09 -5.90
N LYS A 107 6.72 -22.22 -5.67
CA LYS A 107 7.32 -23.45 -5.14
C LYS A 107 8.41 -23.98 -6.06
N ARG A 108 8.13 -24.10 -7.36
CA ARG A 108 9.13 -24.58 -8.35
C ARG A 108 10.35 -23.67 -8.45
N ARG A 109 10.16 -22.35 -8.40
CA ARG A 109 11.23 -21.37 -8.58
C ARG A 109 12.07 -21.15 -7.32
N TYR A 110 11.43 -21.01 -6.16
CA TYR A 110 12.09 -20.49 -4.96
C TYR A 110 12.28 -21.52 -3.84
N TYR A 111 11.37 -22.50 -3.71
CA TYR A 111 11.40 -23.46 -2.59
C TYR A 111 11.01 -24.89 -3.03
N ARG A 112 11.73 -25.43 -4.04
CA ARG A 112 11.37 -26.71 -4.69
C ARG A 112 11.34 -27.90 -3.73
N ARG A 113 12.25 -27.93 -2.75
CA ARG A 113 12.43 -29.02 -1.76
C ARG A 113 12.02 -28.63 -0.33
N SER A 114 11.49 -27.43 -0.12
CA SER A 114 11.10 -26.96 1.22
C SER A 114 9.65 -26.49 1.24
N THR A 115 9.16 -26.16 2.43
CA THR A 115 7.88 -25.48 2.61
C THR A 115 8.08 -23.97 2.53
N PHE A 116 7.00 -23.23 2.26
CA PHE A 116 7.05 -21.77 2.23
C PHE A 116 7.58 -21.18 3.55
N LEU A 117 7.26 -21.82 4.67
CA LEU A 117 7.79 -21.51 6.01
C LEU A 117 9.32 -21.53 6.09
N HIS A 118 9.97 -22.46 5.39
CA HIS A 118 11.42 -22.64 5.41
C HIS A 118 12.10 -22.05 4.18
N ALA A 119 11.40 -21.21 3.41
CA ALA A 119 11.93 -20.65 2.21
C ALA A 119 13.01 -19.59 2.55
N LYS A 120 14.23 -19.82 2.08
CA LYS A 120 15.37 -18.90 2.27
C LYS A 120 15.53 -17.99 1.07
N LEU A 121 16.08 -16.80 1.32
CA LEU A 121 16.48 -15.89 0.24
C LEU A 121 17.69 -16.50 -0.49
N ARG A 122 17.49 -16.96 -1.72
CA ARG A 122 18.56 -17.47 -2.59
C ARG A 122 19.24 -16.33 -3.35
N SER A 123 20.33 -16.63 -4.04
CA SER A 123 20.97 -15.69 -4.97
C SER A 123 19.98 -15.25 -6.06
N ASN A 124 19.97 -13.95 -6.35
CA ASN A 124 19.12 -13.26 -7.33
C ASN A 124 17.59 -13.53 -7.22
N PRO A 125 16.94 -13.19 -6.08
CA PRO A 125 15.49 -13.29 -5.96
C PRO A 125 14.80 -12.10 -6.64
N SER A 126 13.64 -12.35 -7.27
CA SER A 126 12.84 -11.28 -7.85
C SER A 126 12.34 -10.33 -6.76
N PHE A 127 12.11 -9.06 -7.12
CA PHE A 127 11.59 -8.05 -6.21
C PHE A 127 10.31 -8.52 -5.52
N GLY A 128 9.34 -9.05 -6.29
CA GLY A 128 8.10 -9.59 -5.73
C GLY A 128 8.32 -10.76 -4.75
N TRP A 129 9.34 -11.60 -4.94
CA TRP A 129 9.67 -12.66 -3.99
C TRP A 129 10.25 -12.09 -2.69
N ARG A 130 11.12 -11.08 -2.78
CA ARG A 130 11.66 -10.37 -1.60
C ARG A 130 10.54 -9.75 -0.78
N SER A 131 9.63 -9.01 -1.43
CA SER A 131 8.49 -8.39 -0.76
C SER A 131 7.54 -9.42 -0.13
N LEU A 132 7.27 -10.53 -0.84
CA LEU A 132 6.41 -11.59 -0.32
C LEU A 132 7.03 -12.28 0.91
N LEU A 133 8.35 -12.52 0.88
CA LEU A 133 9.07 -13.12 2.00
C LEU A 133 9.07 -12.18 3.22
N GLU A 134 9.16 -10.86 2.99
CA GLU A 134 9.13 -9.87 4.06
C GLU A 134 7.78 -9.83 4.77
N GLY A 135 6.67 -9.78 4.02
CA GLY A 135 5.33 -9.88 4.63
C GLY A 135 5.13 -11.21 5.36
N TRP A 136 5.71 -12.30 4.85
CA TRP A 136 5.62 -13.60 5.50
C TRP A 136 6.39 -13.69 6.83
N ARG A 137 7.57 -13.08 6.93
CA ARG A 137 8.36 -13.03 8.18
C ARG A 137 7.55 -12.46 9.33
N ILE A 138 6.76 -11.42 9.06
CA ILE A 138 5.94 -10.75 10.06
C ILE A 138 4.77 -11.62 10.48
N LEU A 139 4.16 -12.33 9.54
CA LEU A 139 3.13 -13.30 9.85
C LEU A 139 3.68 -14.42 10.75
N CYS A 140 4.87 -14.97 10.44
CA CYS A 140 5.53 -15.94 11.30
C CYS A 140 5.87 -15.40 12.70
N ALA A 141 6.24 -14.12 12.80
CA ALA A 141 6.52 -13.48 14.08
C ALA A 141 5.25 -13.30 14.95
N GLY A 142 4.09 -13.08 14.32
CA GLY A 142 2.81 -12.86 14.99
C GLY A 142 1.97 -14.12 15.24
N VAL A 143 2.33 -15.30 14.71
CA VAL A 143 1.63 -16.59 14.92
C VAL A 143 2.16 -17.33 16.16
N ARG A 144 2.65 -16.59 17.17
CA ARG A 144 3.12 -17.16 18.44
C ARG A 144 2.07 -17.05 19.53
#